data_AF-A0AAT9IVW8-F1
#
_entry.id   AF-A0AAT9IVW8-F1
#
_cell.length_a   1.000
_cell.length_b   1.000
_cell.length_c   1.000
_cell.angle_alpha   90.00
_cell.angle_beta   90.00
_cell.angle_gamma   90.00
#
_symmetry.space_group_name_H-M   'P 1'
#
loop_
_entity.id
_entity.type
_entity.pdbx_description
1 polymer ?
#
loop_
_entity_poly.entity_id
_entity_poly.type
_entity_poly.pdbx_seq_one_letter_code
_entity_poly.pdbx_strand_id
1 'polypeptide(L)'
;MRKIKSRLISLAQSLRKARNLAEDKLWHAIRNRNLNGIKFSRQVPIGSYIADFACRDLKLVIELDGCQHIDDPKDQIRNDFMNAEGWSVARFPSAHVLLNRDAILETIVAICEARITDHIVDHDFQFYPAKLVTSSNTKAPHPSPLPVNGERGQEDAFMQHALRLGLSQMGRTWPNPAVGCVIVKDGVVIAEGATGDGGRPHAEEVALDIAGEAARGATAYVTLEPCGQRSNGGCSCSQRLVEAGVNRVVYACDDPSPYASHIGVERMTAAGLKVEKGLMAQEAARLIAPTAHYHRTGLPLIETDDDGQGFDAVFVPESDDLAAELKSWALRGYRHLSVPEKSELAHALSALGLITG
;
A
#
# COMPACT_ATOMS: atom_id res chain seq x y z
N MET A 1 -1.40 -42.23 -5.01
CA MET A 1 -0.61 -41.59 -6.10
C MET A 1 -1.44 -40.97 -7.24
N ARG A 2 -2.46 -41.64 -7.82
CA ARG A 2 -3.28 -41.09 -8.94
C ARG A 2 -4.09 -39.82 -8.60
N LYS A 3 -4.70 -39.73 -7.41
CA LYS A 3 -5.47 -38.55 -6.92
C LYS A 3 -4.59 -37.32 -6.61
N ILE A 4 -3.34 -37.53 -6.18
CA ILE A 4 -2.39 -36.44 -5.89
C ILE A 4 -1.91 -35.82 -7.22
N LYS A 5 -1.57 -36.66 -8.21
CA LYS A 5 -1.24 -36.21 -9.58
C LYS A 5 -2.40 -35.44 -10.22
N SER A 6 -3.66 -35.87 -10.05
CA SER A 6 -4.81 -35.16 -10.63
C SER A 6 -5.07 -33.81 -9.97
N ARG A 7 -4.90 -33.68 -8.64
CA ARG A 7 -5.00 -32.40 -7.91
C ARG A 7 -3.88 -31.43 -8.28
N LEU A 8 -2.65 -31.92 -8.45
CA LEU A 8 -1.52 -31.09 -8.89
C LEU A 8 -1.70 -30.61 -10.34
N ILE A 9 -2.29 -31.43 -11.21
CA ILE A 9 -2.60 -31.04 -12.59
C ILE A 9 -3.73 -30.00 -12.63
N SER A 10 -4.79 -30.17 -11.84
CA SER A 10 -5.88 -29.19 -11.77
C SER A 10 -5.43 -27.85 -11.17
N LEU A 11 -4.56 -27.89 -10.15
CA LEU A 11 -3.95 -26.70 -9.56
C LEU A 11 -3.01 -25.99 -10.55
N ALA A 12 -2.19 -26.73 -11.30
CA ALA A 12 -1.34 -26.15 -12.34
C ALA A 12 -2.15 -25.53 -13.48
N GLN A 13 -3.31 -26.12 -13.84
CA GLN A 13 -4.22 -25.57 -14.83
C GLN A 13 -4.93 -24.30 -14.33
N SER A 14 -5.37 -24.26 -13.07
CA SER A 14 -5.97 -23.06 -12.48
C SER A 14 -4.96 -21.92 -12.34
N LEU A 15 -3.71 -22.23 -11.98
CA LEU A 15 -2.61 -21.26 -11.89
C LEU A 15 -2.29 -20.64 -13.28
N ARG A 16 -2.20 -21.46 -14.34
CA ARG A 16 -2.03 -20.95 -15.71
C ARG A 16 -3.20 -20.10 -16.19
N LYS A 17 -4.43 -20.46 -15.80
CA LYS A 17 -5.63 -19.67 -16.13
C LYS A 17 -5.65 -18.34 -15.38
N ALA A 18 -5.27 -18.32 -14.10
CA ALA A 18 -5.17 -17.11 -13.29
C ALA A 18 -4.08 -16.15 -13.81
N ARG A 19 -2.91 -16.68 -14.19
CA ARG A 19 -1.84 -15.94 -14.86
C ARG A 19 -2.36 -15.24 -16.12
N ASN A 20 -3.00 -15.98 -17.02
CA ASN A 20 -3.52 -15.39 -18.26
C ASN A 20 -4.54 -14.28 -18.00
N LEU A 21 -5.41 -14.46 -17.01
CA LEU A 21 -6.38 -13.42 -16.61
C LEU A 21 -5.70 -12.19 -16.00
N ALA A 22 -4.68 -12.38 -15.17
CA ALA A 22 -3.89 -11.29 -14.58
C ALA A 22 -3.14 -10.52 -15.67
N GLU A 23 -2.47 -11.23 -16.60
CA GLU A 23 -1.82 -10.64 -17.76
C GLU A 23 -2.80 -9.83 -18.61
N ASP A 24 -3.96 -10.39 -18.95
CA ASP A 24 -4.94 -9.68 -19.77
C ASP A 24 -5.50 -8.44 -19.06
N LYS A 25 -5.78 -8.55 -17.75
CA LYS A 25 -6.28 -7.43 -16.93
C LYS A 25 -5.25 -6.30 -16.82
N LEU A 26 -3.98 -6.63 -16.57
CA LEU A 26 -2.91 -5.64 -16.52
C LEU A 26 -2.65 -5.04 -17.92
N TRP A 27 -2.64 -5.87 -18.96
CA TRP A 27 -2.42 -5.42 -20.33
C TRP A 27 -3.46 -4.37 -20.75
N HIS A 28 -4.73 -4.57 -20.42
CA HIS A 28 -5.77 -3.57 -20.70
C HIS A 28 -5.52 -2.22 -20.03
N ALA A 29 -4.93 -2.20 -18.83
CA ALA A 29 -4.61 -0.98 -18.11
C ALA A 29 -3.38 -0.26 -18.67
N ILE A 30 -2.36 -0.98 -19.15
CA ILE A 30 -1.07 -0.38 -19.54
C ILE A 30 -0.86 -0.21 -21.05
N ARG A 31 -1.67 -0.87 -21.89
CA ARG A 31 -1.56 -0.76 -23.35
C ARG A 31 -1.89 0.64 -23.85
N ASN A 32 -1.54 0.92 -25.10
CA ASN A 32 -1.90 2.17 -25.80
C ASN A 32 -1.49 3.45 -25.05
N ARG A 33 -0.45 3.38 -24.21
CA ARG A 33 0.01 4.50 -23.37
C ARG A 33 -1.00 4.96 -22.32
N ASN A 34 -1.93 4.08 -21.94
CA ASN A 34 -2.96 4.37 -20.94
C ASN A 34 -2.38 4.63 -19.55
N LEU A 35 -1.18 4.10 -19.24
CA LEU A 35 -0.49 4.36 -17.98
C LEU A 35 0.49 5.53 -18.14
N ASN A 36 0.08 6.73 -17.73
CA ASN A 36 0.87 7.97 -17.76
C ASN A 36 1.60 8.27 -19.09
N GLY A 37 1.03 7.88 -20.24
CA GLY A 37 1.65 8.11 -21.55
C GLY A 37 2.80 7.14 -21.89
N ILE A 38 3.15 6.23 -20.98
CA ILE A 38 4.30 5.32 -21.07
C ILE A 38 3.97 4.15 -21.99
N LYS A 39 4.90 3.82 -22.88
CA LYS A 39 4.73 2.72 -23.84
C LYS A 39 5.19 1.39 -23.26
N PHE A 40 4.24 0.48 -23.05
CA PHE A 40 4.50 -0.93 -22.75
C PHE A 40 4.26 -1.83 -23.95
N SER A 41 5.00 -2.93 -24.02
CA SER A 41 4.81 -4.04 -24.97
C SER A 41 4.64 -5.34 -24.19
N ARG A 42 3.80 -6.24 -24.69
CA ARG A 42 3.57 -7.58 -24.11
C ARG A 42 4.52 -8.62 -24.73
N GLN A 43 4.91 -9.64 -23.97
CA GLN A 43 5.70 -10.81 -24.40
C GLN A 43 6.99 -10.41 -25.14
N VAL A 44 7.85 -9.67 -24.46
CA VAL A 44 9.07 -9.11 -25.03
C VAL A 44 10.25 -10.07 -24.83
N PRO A 45 10.92 -10.54 -25.90
CA PRO A 45 12.15 -11.31 -25.76
C PRO A 45 13.28 -10.44 -25.19
N ILE A 46 13.96 -10.95 -24.16
CA ILE A 46 15.13 -10.35 -23.51
C ILE A 46 16.16 -11.47 -23.33
N GLY A 47 17.14 -11.51 -24.23
CA GLY A 47 18.10 -12.60 -24.31
C GLY A 47 17.42 -13.96 -24.44
N SER A 48 17.67 -14.87 -23.49
CA SER A 48 17.06 -16.21 -23.45
C SER A 48 15.67 -16.27 -22.81
N TYR A 49 15.14 -15.14 -22.32
CA TYR A 49 13.87 -15.08 -21.60
C TYR A 49 12.81 -14.26 -22.35
N ILE A 50 11.54 -14.46 -22.01
CA ILE A 50 10.42 -13.65 -22.51
C ILE A 50 9.77 -12.98 -21.31
N ALA A 51 9.83 -11.65 -21.29
CA ALA A 51 9.16 -10.83 -20.29
C ALA A 51 7.66 -10.69 -20.60
N ASP A 52 6.80 -10.80 -19.58
CA ASP A 52 5.35 -10.66 -19.75
C ASP A 52 5.01 -9.25 -20.28
N PHE A 53 5.61 -8.20 -19.71
CA PHE A 53 5.57 -6.86 -20.25
C PHE A 53 6.93 -6.16 -20.15
N ALA A 54 7.19 -5.21 -21.04
CA ALA A 54 8.36 -4.35 -20.94
C ALA A 54 8.13 -2.94 -21.49
N CYS A 55 8.71 -1.94 -20.83
CA CYS A 55 8.93 -0.61 -21.34
C CYS A 55 10.39 -0.50 -21.82
N ARG A 56 10.59 -0.39 -23.14
CA ARG A 56 11.94 -0.32 -23.74
C ARG A 56 12.65 1.00 -23.44
N ASP A 57 11.90 2.10 -23.43
CA ASP A 57 12.45 3.45 -23.25
C ASP A 57 13.05 3.61 -21.84
N LEU A 58 12.40 3.00 -20.84
CA LEU A 58 12.83 3.02 -19.44
C LEU A 58 13.63 1.78 -19.02
N LYS A 59 13.89 0.84 -19.94
CA LYS A 59 14.51 -0.46 -19.65
C LYS A 59 13.89 -1.16 -18.44
N LEU A 60 12.56 -1.19 -18.39
CA LEU A 60 11.79 -1.84 -17.31
C LEU A 60 11.07 -3.08 -17.81
N VAL A 61 11.23 -4.19 -17.10
CA VAL A 61 10.48 -5.45 -17.25
C VAL A 61 9.42 -5.54 -16.14
N ILE A 62 8.22 -6.02 -16.49
CA ILE A 62 7.18 -6.39 -15.54
C ILE A 62 6.83 -7.87 -15.75
N GLU A 63 6.97 -8.66 -14.69
CA GLU A 63 6.65 -10.10 -14.66
C GLU A 63 5.45 -10.37 -13.76
N LEU A 64 4.54 -11.22 -14.24
CA LEU A 64 3.42 -11.77 -13.49
C LEU A 64 3.68 -13.27 -13.27
N ASP A 65 3.47 -13.75 -12.04
CA ASP A 65 3.84 -15.09 -11.50
C ASP A 65 5.20 -15.18 -10.77
N GLY A 66 5.83 -14.06 -10.41
CA GLY A 66 7.20 -14.08 -9.86
C GLY A 66 7.40 -14.29 -8.35
N CYS A 67 6.38 -14.57 -7.54
CA CYS A 67 6.48 -14.45 -6.07
C CYS A 67 5.90 -15.61 -5.26
N GLN A 68 5.76 -16.81 -5.84
CA GLN A 68 5.38 -17.97 -5.01
C GLN A 68 6.49 -18.38 -4.02
N HIS A 69 7.74 -17.93 -4.25
CA HIS A 69 8.85 -18.08 -3.32
C HIS A 69 9.73 -16.83 -3.39
N ILE A 70 9.88 -16.11 -2.27
CA ILE A 70 10.78 -14.94 -2.15
C ILE A 70 12.25 -15.33 -2.44
N ASP A 71 12.57 -16.63 -2.42
CA ASP A 71 13.91 -17.21 -2.60
C ASP A 71 13.97 -18.34 -3.66
N ASP A 72 13.32 -18.23 -4.84
CA ASP A 72 13.56 -19.20 -5.92
C ASP A 72 14.91 -18.91 -6.64
N PRO A 73 15.91 -19.81 -6.58
CA PRO A 73 17.21 -19.61 -7.22
C PRO A 73 17.12 -19.39 -8.74
N LYS A 74 16.07 -19.91 -9.40
CA LYS A 74 15.85 -19.71 -10.83
C LYS A 74 15.41 -18.28 -11.15
N ASP A 75 14.60 -17.69 -10.29
CA ASP A 75 14.16 -16.31 -10.45
C ASP A 75 15.30 -15.34 -10.20
N GLN A 76 16.18 -15.65 -9.25
CA GLN A 76 17.41 -14.87 -9.02
C GLN A 76 18.34 -14.89 -10.24
N ILE A 77 18.61 -16.07 -10.82
CA ILE A 77 19.42 -16.19 -12.04
C ILE A 77 18.80 -15.41 -13.21
N ARG A 78 17.47 -15.46 -13.35
CA ARG A 78 16.74 -14.71 -14.38
C ARG A 78 16.84 -13.20 -14.15
N ASN A 79 16.66 -12.75 -12.92
CA ASN A 79 16.79 -11.34 -12.56
C ASN A 79 18.21 -10.85 -12.81
N ASP A 80 19.23 -11.59 -12.37
CA ASP A 80 20.64 -11.23 -12.57
C ASP A 80 21.00 -11.12 -14.05
N PHE A 81 20.48 -12.03 -14.88
CA PHE A 81 20.65 -11.96 -16.34
C PHE A 81 20.03 -10.67 -16.92
N MET A 82 18.77 -10.39 -16.61
CA MET A 82 18.08 -9.19 -17.11
C MET A 82 18.73 -7.90 -16.62
N ASN A 83 19.16 -7.86 -15.36
CA ASN A 83 19.89 -6.74 -14.77
C ASN A 83 21.25 -6.52 -15.44
N ALA A 84 21.98 -7.59 -15.78
CA ALA A 84 23.22 -7.51 -16.53
C ALA A 84 23.02 -6.94 -17.95
N GLU A 85 21.87 -7.19 -18.56
CA GLU A 85 21.44 -6.61 -19.84
C GLU A 85 20.88 -5.16 -19.70
N GLY A 86 20.97 -4.58 -18.49
CA GLY A 86 20.58 -3.21 -18.17
C GLY A 86 19.08 -3.02 -17.94
N TRP A 87 18.33 -4.09 -17.67
CA TRP A 87 16.89 -4.03 -17.38
C TRP A 87 16.62 -4.06 -15.88
N SER A 88 15.79 -3.11 -15.42
CA SER A 88 15.14 -3.20 -14.12
C SER A 88 13.99 -4.20 -14.20
N VAL A 89 13.78 -5.01 -13.17
CA VAL A 89 12.75 -6.06 -13.14
C VAL A 89 11.78 -5.82 -11.98
N ALA A 90 10.51 -5.61 -12.33
CA ALA A 90 9.37 -5.49 -11.44
C ALA A 90 8.58 -6.80 -11.46
N ARG A 91 8.29 -7.40 -10.30
CA ARG A 91 7.54 -8.66 -10.21
C ARG A 91 6.32 -8.52 -9.33
N PHE A 92 5.17 -9.01 -9.80
CA PHE A 92 3.90 -8.94 -9.08
C PHE A 92 3.22 -10.32 -8.97
N PRO A 93 2.60 -10.64 -7.82
CA PRO A 93 1.69 -11.79 -7.71
C PRO A 93 0.50 -11.67 -8.66
N SER A 94 0.24 -12.71 -9.45
CA SER A 94 -0.95 -12.75 -10.33
C SER A 94 -2.26 -12.61 -9.55
N ALA A 95 -2.33 -13.13 -8.33
CA ALA A 95 -3.48 -12.95 -7.44
C ALA A 95 -3.71 -11.46 -7.08
N HIS A 96 -2.64 -10.72 -6.81
CA HIS A 96 -2.73 -9.28 -6.49
C HIS A 96 -3.17 -8.44 -7.68
N VAL A 97 -2.73 -8.76 -8.89
CA VAL A 97 -3.22 -8.06 -10.10
C VAL A 97 -4.73 -8.22 -10.28
N LEU A 98 -5.27 -9.40 -9.92
CA LEU A 98 -6.70 -9.67 -10.01
C LEU A 98 -7.50 -8.94 -8.93
N LEU A 99 -6.98 -8.84 -7.71
CA LEU A 99 -7.72 -8.34 -6.55
C LEU A 99 -7.45 -6.85 -6.25
N ASN A 100 -6.22 -6.39 -6.43
CA ASN A 100 -5.74 -5.05 -6.08
C ASN A 100 -5.05 -4.35 -7.28
N ARG A 101 -5.67 -4.41 -8.46
CA ARG A 101 -5.12 -3.86 -9.72
C ARG A 101 -4.59 -2.42 -9.55
N ASP A 102 -5.34 -1.61 -8.83
CA ASP A 102 -5.08 -0.20 -8.66
C ASP A 102 -3.72 0.00 -7.93
N ALA A 103 -3.51 -0.60 -6.76
CA ALA A 103 -2.21 -0.55 -6.06
C ALA A 103 -1.02 -0.98 -6.94
N ILE A 104 -1.20 -2.01 -7.79
CA ILE A 104 -0.16 -2.48 -8.72
C ILE A 104 0.22 -1.43 -9.76
N LEU A 105 -0.77 -0.72 -10.32
CA LEU A 105 -0.52 0.35 -11.30
C LEU A 105 0.22 1.53 -10.67
N GLU A 106 -0.11 1.88 -9.42
CA GLU A 106 0.62 2.87 -8.62
C GLU A 106 2.11 2.53 -8.51
N THR A 107 2.41 1.28 -8.18
CA THR A 107 3.80 0.80 -8.08
C THR A 107 4.52 0.88 -9.43
N ILE A 108 3.88 0.46 -10.53
CA ILE A 108 4.50 0.52 -11.86
C ILE A 108 4.84 1.97 -12.24
N VAL A 109 3.93 2.91 -12.01
CA VAL A 109 4.18 4.33 -12.26
C VAL A 109 5.34 4.84 -11.41
N ALA A 110 5.42 4.45 -10.14
CA ALA A 110 6.50 4.83 -9.25
C ALA A 110 7.88 4.37 -9.72
N ILE A 111 7.98 3.18 -10.28
CA ILE A 111 9.21 2.71 -10.90
C ILE A 111 9.54 3.52 -12.16
N CYS A 112 8.55 3.74 -13.03
CA CYS A 112 8.76 4.45 -14.28
C CYS A 112 9.20 5.91 -14.10
N GLU A 113 8.77 6.55 -13.02
CA GLU A 113 9.15 7.92 -12.66
C GLU A 113 10.43 7.98 -11.82
N ALA A 114 11.15 6.86 -11.67
CA ALA A 114 12.36 6.73 -10.85
C ALA A 114 12.15 7.17 -9.38
N ARG A 115 10.94 6.96 -8.84
CA ARG A 115 10.64 7.14 -7.41
C ARG A 115 10.94 5.88 -6.61
N ILE A 116 10.81 4.72 -7.24
CA ILE A 116 11.33 3.45 -6.71
C ILE A 116 12.63 3.14 -7.46
N THR A 117 13.76 3.30 -6.78
CA THR A 117 15.11 3.06 -7.35
C THR A 117 15.89 1.99 -6.60
N ASP A 118 15.53 1.72 -5.36
CA ASP A 118 16.21 0.76 -4.50
C ASP A 118 15.66 -0.66 -4.71
N HIS A 119 16.47 -1.66 -4.39
CA HIS A 119 16.01 -3.04 -4.38
C HIS A 119 14.93 -3.23 -3.31
N ILE A 120 13.76 -3.74 -3.70
CA ILE A 120 12.62 -3.97 -2.81
C ILE A 120 12.22 -5.44 -2.87
N VAL A 121 12.02 -6.05 -1.71
CA VAL A 121 11.44 -7.38 -1.57
C VAL A 121 10.29 -7.28 -0.58
N ASP A 122 9.07 -7.37 -1.10
CA ASP A 122 7.83 -7.35 -0.35
C ASP A 122 6.91 -8.47 -0.87
N HIS A 123 5.88 -8.82 -0.10
CA HIS A 123 4.90 -9.85 -0.46
C HIS A 123 4.04 -9.45 -1.66
N ASP A 124 3.82 -8.16 -1.84
CA ASP A 124 2.95 -7.61 -2.86
C ASP A 124 3.68 -7.33 -4.16
N PHE A 125 5.00 -7.14 -4.07
CA PHE A 125 5.83 -6.74 -5.20
C PHE A 125 7.32 -6.84 -4.86
N GLN A 126 8.11 -7.15 -5.90
CA GLN A 126 9.57 -7.12 -5.81
C GLN A 126 10.14 -6.24 -6.92
N PHE A 127 11.16 -5.45 -6.59
CA PHE A 127 11.90 -4.63 -7.53
C PHE A 127 13.39 -4.93 -7.51
N TYR A 128 13.92 -5.23 -8.68
CA TYR A 128 15.34 -5.42 -8.93
C TYR A 128 15.80 -4.34 -9.90
N PRO A 129 16.35 -3.22 -9.41
CA PRO A 129 16.80 -2.12 -10.26
C PRO A 129 18.03 -2.52 -11.07
N ALA A 130 18.07 -2.15 -12.36
CA ALA A 130 19.24 -2.31 -13.20
C ALA A 130 20.45 -1.65 -12.53
N LYS A 131 21.60 -2.33 -12.51
CA LYS A 131 22.85 -1.76 -12.00
C LYS A 131 23.27 -0.58 -12.90
N LEU A 132 22.96 0.65 -12.46
CA LEU A 132 23.59 1.87 -13.01
C LEU A 132 24.80 2.25 -12.15
N VAL A 133 25.90 2.52 -12.84
CA VAL A 133 27.15 3.08 -12.29
C VAL A 133 26.83 4.36 -11.52
N THR A 134 27.12 4.34 -10.22
CA THR A 134 27.20 5.47 -9.27
C THR A 134 26.45 6.75 -9.64
N SER A 135 25.37 7.01 -8.90
CA SER A 135 25.16 8.33 -8.33
C SER A 135 24.57 8.14 -6.94
N SER A 136 25.40 8.45 -5.93
CA SER A 136 24.96 8.61 -4.55
C SER A 136 23.76 9.55 -4.52
N ASN A 137 22.60 9.03 -4.15
CA ASN A 137 21.49 9.90 -3.76
C ASN A 137 21.34 9.78 -2.25
N THR A 138 21.87 10.78 -1.56
CA THR A 138 21.60 11.01 -0.15
C THR A 138 20.12 11.36 -0.03
N LYS A 139 19.31 10.44 0.49
CA LYS A 139 17.94 10.70 0.93
C LYS A 139 18.02 11.88 1.91
N ALA A 140 17.52 13.05 1.50
CA ALA A 140 17.53 14.22 2.37
C ALA A 140 16.66 13.92 3.60
N PRO A 141 17.12 14.23 4.83
CA PRO A 141 16.29 14.07 6.00
C PRO A 141 15.03 14.91 5.86
N HIS A 142 13.90 14.25 6.03
CA HIS A 142 12.58 14.83 5.97
C HIS A 142 12.46 15.97 7.00
N PRO A 143 11.80 17.11 6.69
CA PRO A 143 11.74 18.27 7.56
C PRO A 143 11.25 17.91 8.96
N SER A 144 12.07 18.37 9.92
CA SER A 144 12.02 18.26 11.39
C SER A 144 10.92 17.38 11.99
N PRO A 145 11.28 16.28 12.68
CA PRO A 145 10.35 15.68 13.64
C PRO A 145 9.93 16.77 14.63
N LEU A 146 8.64 16.89 14.86
CA LEU A 146 8.15 17.69 15.96
C LEU A 146 8.75 17.15 17.27
N PRO A 147 9.04 18.02 18.25
CA PRO A 147 9.50 17.56 19.54
C PRO A 147 8.49 16.54 20.10
N VAL A 148 8.97 15.32 20.37
CA VAL A 148 8.17 14.18 20.81
C VAL A 148 7.54 14.42 22.20
N ASN A 149 7.99 15.48 22.91
CA ASN A 149 7.63 15.75 24.31
C ASN A 149 7.28 17.23 24.52
N GLY A 150 6.05 17.63 24.15
CA GLY A 150 5.46 18.91 24.55
C GLY A 150 3.99 19.02 24.11
N GLU A 151 3.11 19.43 25.02
CA GLU A 151 1.70 19.74 24.69
C GLU A 151 1.66 20.87 23.66
N ARG A 152 1.03 20.65 22.49
CA ARG A 152 0.86 21.67 21.44
C ARG A 152 -0.46 22.45 21.58
N GLY A 153 -1.11 22.34 22.74
CA GLY A 153 -2.36 23.02 23.03
C GLY A 153 -3.49 22.56 22.10
N GLN A 154 -4.09 23.50 21.36
CA GLN A 154 -5.23 23.21 20.48
C GLN A 154 -4.91 22.24 19.35
N GLU A 155 -3.65 22.14 18.93
CA GLU A 155 -3.27 21.24 17.83
C GLU A 155 -3.40 19.76 18.21
N ASP A 156 -3.13 19.42 19.48
CA ASP A 156 -3.35 18.07 20.00
C ASP A 156 -4.83 17.72 19.95
N ALA A 157 -5.72 18.66 20.28
CA ALA A 157 -7.16 18.45 20.20
C ALA A 157 -7.64 18.21 18.75
N PHE A 158 -7.04 18.88 17.76
CA PHE A 158 -7.35 18.65 16.36
C PHE A 158 -6.88 17.28 15.87
N MET A 159 -5.67 16.85 16.24
CA MET A 159 -5.20 15.50 15.88
C MET A 159 -5.95 14.41 16.64
N GLN A 160 -6.30 14.63 17.91
CA GLN A 160 -7.21 13.75 18.66
C GLN A 160 -8.56 13.63 17.95
N HIS A 161 -9.09 14.73 17.41
CA HIS A 161 -10.32 14.69 16.62
C HIS A 161 -10.15 13.84 15.36
N ALA A 162 -9.09 14.06 14.58
CA ALA A 162 -8.78 13.24 13.41
C ALA A 162 -8.64 11.75 13.77
N LEU A 163 -7.98 11.42 14.89
CA LEU A 163 -7.84 10.05 15.38
C LEU A 163 -9.20 9.41 15.71
N ARG A 164 -10.12 10.14 16.38
CA ARG A 164 -11.47 9.61 16.64
C ARG A 164 -12.24 9.31 15.36
N LEU A 165 -12.11 10.17 14.35
CA LEU A 165 -12.73 9.95 13.03
C LEU A 165 -12.19 8.68 12.38
N GLY A 166 -10.86 8.50 12.36
CA GLY A 166 -10.23 7.27 11.86
C GLY A 166 -10.67 6.02 12.64
N LEU A 167 -10.66 6.07 13.98
CA LEU A 167 -11.07 4.95 14.84
C LEU A 167 -12.52 4.52 14.57
N SER A 168 -13.43 5.46 14.28
CA SER A 168 -14.83 5.15 13.98
C SER A 168 -15.05 4.35 12.69
N GLN A 169 -14.02 4.25 11.84
CA GLN A 169 -14.05 3.56 10.57
C GLN A 169 -13.31 2.21 10.58
N MET A 170 -12.78 1.79 11.73
CA MET A 170 -12.13 0.47 11.88
C MET A 170 -13.07 -0.68 11.45
N GLY A 171 -12.53 -1.65 10.73
CA GLY A 171 -13.25 -2.79 10.16
C GLY A 171 -14.07 -2.51 8.90
N ARG A 172 -14.14 -1.25 8.45
CA ARG A 172 -14.99 -0.83 7.31
C ARG A 172 -14.23 -0.43 6.07
N THR A 173 -12.93 -0.11 6.19
CA THR A 173 -12.16 0.56 5.14
C THR A 173 -11.24 -0.36 4.35
N TRP A 174 -11.18 -1.65 4.70
CA TRP A 174 -10.30 -2.61 4.04
C TRP A 174 -10.54 -2.64 2.51
N PRO A 175 -9.48 -2.81 1.70
CA PRO A 175 -8.09 -3.08 2.10
C PRO A 175 -7.29 -1.85 2.56
N ASN A 176 -7.89 -0.66 2.60
CA ASN A 176 -7.19 0.59 2.91
C ASN A 176 -7.23 0.90 4.42
N PRO A 177 -6.25 1.65 4.94
CA PRO A 177 -6.23 2.05 6.34
C PRO A 177 -7.41 2.97 6.69
N ALA A 178 -7.89 2.85 7.92
CA ALA A 178 -8.78 3.83 8.51
C ALA A 178 -7.98 5.10 8.83
N VAL A 179 -8.38 6.21 8.21
CA VAL A 179 -7.70 7.51 8.35
C VAL A 179 -8.75 8.54 8.72
N GLY A 180 -8.37 9.51 9.54
CA GLY A 180 -9.17 10.72 9.77
C GLY A 180 -8.41 11.98 9.36
N CYS A 181 -9.16 13.00 8.97
CA CYS A 181 -8.65 14.30 8.57
C CYS A 181 -9.58 15.40 9.12
N VAL A 182 -9.01 16.45 9.69
CA VAL A 182 -9.73 17.68 9.99
C VAL A 182 -9.04 18.88 9.35
N ILE A 183 -9.81 19.81 8.80
CA ILE A 183 -9.31 21.06 8.23
C ILE A 183 -9.69 22.19 9.17
N VAL A 184 -8.69 22.97 9.57
CA VAL A 184 -8.79 24.00 10.60
C VAL A 184 -8.40 25.36 10.02
N LYS A 185 -9.22 26.37 10.27
CA LYS A 185 -8.95 27.76 9.89
C LYS A 185 -9.26 28.67 11.08
N ASP A 186 -8.34 29.58 11.38
CA ASP A 186 -8.46 30.53 12.49
C ASP A 186 -8.78 29.86 13.84
N GLY A 187 -8.22 28.66 14.07
CA GLY A 187 -8.42 27.86 15.29
C GLY A 187 -9.76 27.10 15.35
N VAL A 188 -10.54 27.09 14.27
CA VAL A 188 -11.84 26.41 14.20
C VAL A 188 -11.80 25.29 13.17
N VAL A 189 -12.34 24.11 13.52
CA VAL A 189 -12.55 23.02 12.56
C VAL A 189 -13.65 23.44 11.58
N ILE A 190 -13.29 23.61 10.31
CA ILE A 190 -14.22 24.00 9.24
C ILE A 190 -14.73 22.81 8.43
N ALA A 191 -14.01 21.68 8.49
CA ALA A 191 -14.42 20.44 7.86
C ALA A 191 -13.74 19.23 8.52
N GLU A 192 -14.38 18.08 8.39
CA GLU A 192 -13.91 16.80 8.90
C GLU A 192 -14.16 15.69 7.88
N GLY A 193 -13.33 14.66 7.91
CA GLY A 193 -13.43 13.53 7.00
C GLY A 193 -12.79 12.28 7.59
N ALA A 194 -13.31 11.13 7.19
CA ALA A 194 -12.75 9.82 7.50
C ALA A 194 -12.77 8.97 6.23
N THR A 195 -11.88 7.97 6.15
CA THR A 195 -11.88 7.03 5.03
C THR A 195 -13.25 6.33 4.93
N GLY A 196 -13.88 6.36 3.76
CA GLY A 196 -15.18 5.75 3.53
C GLY A 196 -15.17 4.22 3.49
N ASP A 197 -16.36 3.62 3.51
CA ASP A 197 -16.55 2.16 3.44
C ASP A 197 -15.92 1.58 2.17
N GLY A 198 -15.21 0.45 2.31
CA GLY A 198 -14.39 -0.13 1.22
C GLY A 198 -13.10 0.64 0.93
N GLY A 199 -12.77 1.65 1.75
CA GLY A 199 -11.49 2.35 1.72
C GLY A 199 -11.42 3.57 0.81
N ARG A 200 -12.58 4.01 0.30
CA ARG A 200 -12.74 5.23 -0.51
C ARG A 200 -14.07 5.90 -0.18
N PRO A 201 -14.19 7.24 -0.36
CA PRO A 201 -13.10 8.19 -0.60
C PRO A 201 -12.10 8.25 0.57
N HIS A 202 -10.92 8.84 0.35
CA HIS A 202 -9.94 9.07 1.42
C HIS A 202 -10.40 10.19 2.36
N ALA A 203 -9.92 10.19 3.60
CA ALA A 203 -10.33 11.15 4.63
C ALA A 203 -10.12 12.61 4.20
N GLU A 204 -9.00 12.91 3.54
CA GLU A 204 -8.66 14.24 3.06
C GLU A 204 -9.57 14.68 1.92
N GLU A 205 -10.03 13.75 1.08
CA GLU A 205 -11.01 14.06 0.03
C GLU A 205 -12.33 14.50 0.64
N VAL A 206 -12.83 13.74 1.61
CA VAL A 206 -14.09 14.05 2.31
C VAL A 206 -13.98 15.42 2.97
N ALA A 207 -12.90 15.66 3.71
CA ALA A 207 -12.70 16.93 4.40
C ALA A 207 -12.56 18.10 3.41
N LEU A 208 -11.84 17.93 2.30
CA LEU A 208 -11.68 18.97 1.28
C LEU A 208 -12.97 19.24 0.51
N ASP A 209 -13.75 18.21 0.18
CA ASP A 209 -15.05 18.35 -0.49
C ASP A 209 -16.04 19.13 0.39
N ILE A 210 -16.01 18.92 1.70
CA ILE A 210 -16.82 19.68 2.67
C ILE A 210 -16.30 21.12 2.83
N ALA A 211 -14.98 21.30 2.94
CA ALA A 211 -14.39 22.63 3.13
C ALA A 211 -14.55 23.55 1.91
N GLY A 212 -14.46 22.99 0.69
CA GLY A 212 -14.44 23.76 -0.55
C GLY A 212 -13.40 24.88 -0.54
N GLU A 213 -13.75 26.06 -1.04
CA GLU A 213 -12.86 27.23 -1.06
C GLU A 213 -12.42 27.70 0.34
N ALA A 214 -13.13 27.31 1.41
CA ALA A 214 -12.73 27.69 2.77
C ALA A 214 -11.41 27.04 3.21
N ALA A 215 -11.01 25.93 2.57
CA ALA A 215 -9.73 25.26 2.79
C ALA A 215 -8.52 26.14 2.44
N ARG A 216 -8.68 27.18 1.60
CA ARG A 216 -7.57 28.05 1.23
C ARG A 216 -7.02 28.79 2.46
N GLY A 217 -5.72 28.62 2.69
CA GLY A 217 -5.01 29.16 3.85
C GLY A 217 -5.27 28.41 5.16
N ALA A 218 -6.01 27.29 5.14
CA ALA A 218 -6.26 26.46 6.32
C ALA A 218 -5.08 25.50 6.60
N THR A 219 -5.11 24.85 7.76
CA THR A 219 -4.23 23.74 8.14
C THR A 219 -5.00 22.42 8.13
N ALA A 220 -4.46 21.38 7.50
CA ALA A 220 -5.01 20.03 7.58
C ALA A 220 -4.26 19.20 8.62
N TYR A 221 -4.99 18.49 9.50
CA TYR A 221 -4.46 17.52 10.44
C TYR A 221 -4.92 16.12 10.01
N VAL A 222 -3.99 15.23 9.68
CA VAL A 222 -4.27 13.92 9.06
C VAL A 222 -3.60 12.80 9.86
N THR A 223 -4.29 11.69 10.13
CA THR A 223 -3.73 10.61 10.96
C THR A 223 -2.67 9.76 10.24
N LEU A 224 -2.61 9.83 8.92
CA LEU A 224 -1.63 9.13 8.09
C LEU A 224 -1.07 10.11 7.04
N GLU A 225 0.12 9.83 6.52
CA GLU A 225 0.70 10.57 5.41
C GLU A 225 -0.30 10.67 4.23
N PRO A 226 -0.60 11.88 3.70
CA PRO A 226 -1.48 12.02 2.56
C PRO A 226 -0.91 11.36 1.31
N CYS A 227 -1.73 10.59 0.59
CA CYS A 227 -1.22 9.77 -0.50
C CYS A 227 -0.55 10.59 -1.61
N GLY A 228 0.56 10.06 -2.12
CA GLY A 228 1.40 10.69 -3.13
C GLY A 228 1.00 10.41 -4.57
N GLN A 229 0.22 9.38 -4.87
CA GLN A 229 -0.28 9.11 -6.22
C GLN A 229 -1.53 8.26 -6.17
N ARG A 230 -2.25 8.18 -7.30
CA ARG A 230 -3.36 7.27 -7.50
C ARG A 230 -3.25 6.56 -8.83
N SER A 231 -3.65 5.32 -8.79
CA SER A 231 -3.58 4.35 -9.88
C SER A 231 -4.68 4.48 -10.92
N ASN A 232 -5.80 5.08 -10.53
CA ASN A 232 -6.89 5.41 -11.45
C ASN A 232 -6.63 6.69 -12.27
N GLY A 233 -5.47 7.35 -12.07
CA GLY A 233 -5.12 8.60 -12.73
C GLY A 233 -5.80 9.85 -12.17
N GLY A 234 -6.60 9.72 -11.10
CA GLY A 234 -7.20 10.85 -10.40
C GLY A 234 -6.22 11.59 -9.50
N CYS A 235 -6.57 12.82 -9.08
CA CYS A 235 -5.74 13.61 -8.17
C CYS A 235 -5.56 12.87 -6.83
N SER A 236 -4.31 12.70 -6.42
CA SER A 236 -3.96 12.18 -5.08
C SER A 236 -4.29 13.16 -3.96
N CYS A 237 -4.37 12.71 -2.71
CA CYS A 237 -4.68 13.58 -1.57
C CYS A 237 -3.68 14.72 -1.41
N SER A 238 -2.38 14.43 -1.54
CA SER A 238 -1.34 15.47 -1.54
C SER A 238 -1.51 16.50 -2.67
N GLN A 239 -1.92 16.07 -3.87
CA GLN A 239 -2.23 16.99 -4.97
C GLN A 239 -3.48 17.82 -4.67
N ARG A 240 -4.54 17.21 -4.16
CA ARG A 240 -5.79 17.90 -3.79
C ARG A 240 -5.56 18.93 -2.69
N LEU A 241 -4.73 18.63 -1.69
CA LEU A 241 -4.35 19.56 -0.62
C LEU A 241 -3.60 20.78 -1.18
N VAL A 242 -2.68 20.57 -2.13
CA VAL A 242 -1.97 21.63 -2.85
C VAL A 242 -2.95 22.49 -3.66
N GLU A 243 -3.81 21.86 -4.47
CA GLU A 243 -4.78 22.53 -5.34
C GLU A 243 -5.82 23.33 -4.55
N ALA A 244 -6.23 22.84 -3.37
CA ALA A 244 -7.12 23.54 -2.46
C ALA A 244 -6.47 24.77 -1.81
N GLY A 245 -5.14 24.92 -1.91
CA GLY A 245 -4.41 26.05 -1.33
C GLY A 245 -4.35 26.00 0.19
N VAL A 246 -4.35 24.81 0.79
CA VAL A 246 -4.03 24.59 2.22
C VAL A 246 -2.60 25.12 2.46
N ASN A 247 -2.37 25.83 3.57
CA ASN A 247 -1.05 26.42 3.84
C ASN A 247 -0.09 25.46 4.57
N ARG A 248 -0.66 24.51 5.30
CA ARG A 248 0.06 23.64 6.23
C ARG A 248 -0.64 22.31 6.38
N VAL A 249 0.15 21.24 6.44
CA VAL A 249 -0.31 19.89 6.70
C VAL A 249 0.48 19.32 7.87
N VAL A 250 -0.24 18.85 8.89
CA VAL A 250 0.33 18.14 10.03
C VAL A 250 -0.16 16.70 9.97
N TYR A 251 0.74 15.73 9.80
CA TYR A 251 0.37 14.32 9.77
C TYR A 251 1.02 13.51 10.90
N ALA A 252 0.34 12.48 11.38
CA ALA A 252 0.77 11.74 12.57
C ALA A 252 1.82 10.65 12.25
N CYS A 253 1.56 9.78 11.27
CA CYS A 253 2.44 8.66 10.90
C CYS A 253 2.76 8.64 9.41
N ASP A 254 3.95 8.13 9.06
CA ASP A 254 4.25 7.80 7.66
C ASP A 254 3.35 6.67 7.16
N ASP A 255 3.14 6.62 5.85
CA ASP A 255 2.58 5.43 5.21
C ASP A 255 3.57 4.26 5.36
N PRO A 256 3.16 3.10 5.92
CA PRO A 256 4.02 1.92 6.04
C PRO A 256 4.31 1.25 4.69
N SER A 257 3.58 1.60 3.63
CA SER A 257 3.79 1.08 2.29
C SER A 257 5.13 1.55 1.73
N PRO A 258 6.02 0.64 1.33
CA PRO A 258 7.28 1.02 0.69
C PRO A 258 7.09 1.71 -0.67
N TYR A 259 5.86 1.74 -1.19
CA TYR A 259 5.52 2.33 -2.49
C TYR A 259 4.90 3.72 -2.40
N ALA A 260 4.27 4.05 -1.26
CA ALA A 260 3.51 5.29 -1.09
C ALA A 260 4.22 6.27 -0.14
N SER A 261 5.03 5.74 0.79
CA SER A 261 5.73 6.53 1.81
C SER A 261 6.55 7.67 1.20
N HIS A 262 6.44 8.84 1.82
CA HIS A 262 7.10 10.12 1.54
C HIS A 262 6.74 10.84 0.24
N ILE A 263 6.08 10.18 -0.73
CA ILE A 263 5.76 10.80 -2.04
C ILE A 263 4.79 11.96 -1.86
N GLY A 264 3.81 11.82 -0.96
CA GLY A 264 2.85 12.87 -0.69
C GLY A 264 3.52 14.09 -0.09
N VAL A 265 4.45 13.86 0.85
CA VAL A 265 5.17 14.95 1.48
C VAL A 265 6.13 15.64 0.53
N GLU A 266 6.87 14.89 -0.29
CA GLU A 266 7.74 15.46 -1.31
C GLU A 266 6.96 16.39 -2.24
N ARG A 267 5.77 15.96 -2.72
CA ARG A 267 4.91 16.82 -3.54
C ARG A 267 4.50 18.10 -2.80
N MET A 268 3.95 17.96 -1.60
CA MET A 268 3.45 19.11 -0.85
C MET A 268 4.58 20.09 -0.54
N THR A 269 5.74 19.58 -0.12
CA THR A 269 6.93 20.40 0.15
C THR A 269 7.45 21.10 -1.10
N ALA A 270 7.53 20.41 -2.24
CA ALA A 270 7.93 20.99 -3.52
C ALA A 270 6.96 22.08 -4.01
N ALA A 271 5.67 21.97 -3.66
CA ALA A 271 4.66 22.99 -3.93
C ALA A 271 4.66 24.17 -2.93
N GLY A 272 5.56 24.15 -1.93
CA GLY A 272 5.70 25.21 -0.93
C GLY A 272 4.75 25.10 0.27
N LEU A 273 4.04 23.98 0.44
CA LEU A 273 3.24 23.73 1.65
C LEU A 273 4.16 23.46 2.84
N LYS A 274 3.80 23.98 4.02
CA LYS A 274 4.48 23.62 5.27
C LYS A 274 4.01 22.25 5.72
N VAL A 275 4.89 21.25 5.70
CA VAL A 275 4.55 19.89 6.13
C VAL A 275 5.28 19.53 7.42
N GLU A 276 4.53 19.06 8.43
CA GLU A 276 5.04 18.65 9.74
C GLU A 276 4.56 17.25 10.08
N LYS A 277 5.44 16.45 10.68
CA LYS A 277 5.20 15.05 11.02
C LYS A 277 5.27 14.81 12.52
N GLY A 278 4.48 13.86 13.00
CA GLY A 278 4.76 13.11 14.23
C GLY A 278 3.85 13.48 15.40
N LEU A 279 2.88 14.36 15.18
CA LEU A 279 1.89 14.70 16.20
C LEU A 279 1.03 13.46 16.51
N MET A 280 1.08 12.97 17.74
CA MET A 280 0.37 11.75 18.17
C MET A 280 0.71 10.51 17.32
N ALA A 281 1.99 10.40 16.92
CA ALA A 281 2.46 9.29 16.09
C ALA A 281 2.24 7.92 16.76
N GLN A 282 2.29 7.83 18.09
CA GLN A 282 2.10 6.55 18.76
C GLN A 282 0.65 6.07 18.67
N GLU A 283 -0.30 6.97 18.82
CA GLU A 283 -1.73 6.72 18.70
C GLU A 283 -2.12 6.40 17.26
N ALA A 284 -1.61 7.16 16.30
CA ALA A 284 -1.81 6.89 14.88
C ALA A 284 -1.18 5.55 14.44
N ALA A 285 -0.01 5.19 14.99
CA ALA A 285 0.61 3.89 14.72
C ALA A 285 -0.24 2.71 15.20
N ARG A 286 -1.00 2.87 16.30
CA ARG A 286 -1.99 1.87 16.75
C ARG A 286 -3.17 1.78 15.78
N LEU A 287 -3.69 2.93 15.33
CA LEU A 287 -4.80 2.98 14.37
C LEU A 287 -4.46 2.24 13.06
N ILE A 288 -3.24 2.40 12.54
CA ILE A 288 -2.80 1.77 11.29
C ILE A 288 -2.02 0.46 11.48
N ALA A 289 -1.99 -0.08 12.71
CA ALA A 289 -1.25 -1.30 13.05
C ALA A 289 -1.59 -2.50 12.12
N PRO A 290 -2.84 -2.75 11.72
CA PRO A 290 -3.14 -3.85 10.78
C PRO A 290 -2.47 -3.69 9.42
N THR A 291 -2.46 -2.46 8.89
CA THR A 291 -1.82 -2.14 7.59
C THR A 291 -0.30 -2.26 7.70
N ALA A 292 0.29 -1.74 8.78
CA ALA A 292 1.73 -1.88 9.02
C ALA A 292 2.17 -3.32 9.31
N HIS A 293 1.33 -4.14 9.95
CA HIS A 293 1.57 -5.56 10.15
C HIS A 293 1.63 -6.26 8.80
N TYR A 294 0.63 -6.02 7.94
CA TYR A 294 0.59 -6.60 6.60
C TYR A 294 1.82 -6.27 5.76
N HIS A 295 2.25 -5.01 5.68
CA HIS A 295 3.46 -4.66 4.92
C HIS A 295 4.74 -5.32 5.48
N ARG A 296 4.75 -5.69 6.75
CA ARG A 296 5.89 -6.35 7.38
C ARG A 296 5.86 -7.88 7.23
N THR A 297 4.67 -8.50 7.20
CA THR A 297 4.53 -9.97 7.32
C THR A 297 3.85 -10.62 6.11
N GLY A 298 3.16 -9.83 5.28
CA GLY A 298 2.29 -10.32 4.21
C GLY A 298 1.00 -10.97 4.71
N LEU A 299 0.71 -10.90 6.02
CA LEU A 299 -0.46 -11.52 6.65
C LEU A 299 -1.38 -10.45 7.26
N PRO A 300 -2.68 -10.73 7.42
CA PRO A 300 -3.54 -9.91 8.27
C PRO A 300 -3.05 -9.97 9.73
N LEU A 301 -3.19 -8.86 10.45
CA LEU A 301 -3.07 -8.85 11.91
C LEU A 301 -4.26 -9.64 12.50
N ILE A 302 -3.98 -10.61 13.36
CA ILE A 302 -5.02 -11.32 14.13
C ILE A 302 -4.90 -10.98 15.60
N GLU A 303 -6.03 -10.66 16.21
CA GLU A 303 -6.17 -10.49 17.64
C GLU A 303 -7.35 -11.32 18.17
N THR A 304 -7.37 -11.57 19.48
CA THR A 304 -8.50 -12.24 20.12
C THR A 304 -9.56 -11.21 20.48
N ASP A 305 -10.79 -11.42 20.05
CA ASP A 305 -11.94 -10.56 20.36
C ASP A 305 -13.25 -11.34 20.16
N ASP A 306 -14.19 -11.19 21.08
CA ASP A 306 -15.48 -11.91 21.06
C ASP A 306 -16.59 -11.11 20.35
N ASP A 307 -16.46 -9.79 20.22
CA ASP A 307 -17.50 -8.91 19.67
C ASP A 307 -17.35 -8.65 18.16
N GLY A 308 -16.15 -8.87 17.61
CA GLY A 308 -15.75 -8.61 16.23
C GLY A 308 -15.79 -7.15 15.81
N GLN A 309 -16.05 -6.20 16.73
CA GLN A 309 -16.20 -4.79 16.38
C GLN A 309 -14.86 -4.15 16.07
N GLY A 310 -14.78 -3.43 14.94
CA GLY A 310 -13.54 -2.79 14.49
C GLY A 310 -12.60 -3.71 13.71
N PHE A 311 -12.94 -4.99 13.57
CA PHE A 311 -12.22 -5.95 12.73
C PHE A 311 -12.86 -6.04 11.35
N ASP A 312 -12.06 -6.37 10.34
CA ASP A 312 -12.58 -6.54 8.97
C ASP A 312 -13.50 -7.77 8.88
N ALA A 313 -13.19 -8.81 9.67
CA ALA A 313 -13.98 -10.04 9.81
C ALA A 313 -13.47 -10.94 10.95
N VAL A 314 -14.32 -11.88 11.37
CA VAL A 314 -13.91 -13.03 12.20
C VAL A 314 -13.20 -14.04 11.30
N PHE A 315 -11.99 -14.46 11.67
CA PHE A 315 -11.23 -15.47 10.96
C PHE A 315 -11.81 -16.86 11.19
N VAL A 316 -12.27 -17.49 10.11
CA VAL A 316 -12.80 -18.86 10.10
C VAL A 316 -12.02 -19.65 9.04
N PRO A 317 -11.04 -20.48 9.43
CA PRO A 317 -10.23 -21.24 8.48
C PRO A 317 -11.04 -22.40 7.89
N GLU A 318 -10.84 -22.68 6.59
CA GLU A 318 -11.44 -23.83 5.92
C GLU A 318 -10.51 -25.07 5.91
N SER A 319 -9.28 -24.91 6.40
CA SER A 319 -8.27 -25.95 6.45
C SER A 319 -7.32 -25.80 7.65
N ASP A 320 -6.59 -26.87 7.97
CA ASP A 320 -5.63 -26.90 9.07
C ASP A 320 -4.34 -26.10 8.78
N ASP A 321 -4.10 -25.70 7.53
CA ASP A 321 -2.95 -24.87 7.15
C ASP A 321 -3.26 -23.38 7.37
N LEU A 322 -3.26 -22.98 8.65
CA LEU A 322 -3.65 -21.62 9.07
C LEU A 322 -2.82 -20.52 8.41
N ALA A 323 -1.54 -20.77 8.14
CA ALA A 323 -0.67 -19.80 7.47
C ALA A 323 -1.05 -19.61 6.00
N ALA A 324 -1.40 -20.69 5.29
CA ALA A 324 -1.89 -20.60 3.91
C ALA A 324 -3.27 -19.94 3.86
N GLU A 325 -4.17 -20.25 4.80
CA GLU A 325 -5.46 -19.58 4.95
C GLU A 325 -5.26 -18.06 5.11
N LEU A 326 -4.42 -17.63 6.05
CA LEU A 326 -4.20 -16.20 6.29
C LEU A 326 -3.64 -15.46 5.08
N LYS A 327 -2.72 -16.07 4.33
CA LYS A 327 -2.26 -15.52 3.05
C LYS A 327 -3.43 -15.34 2.08
N SER A 328 -4.32 -16.33 1.97
CA SER A 328 -5.51 -16.26 1.13
C SER A 328 -6.47 -15.12 1.54
N TRP A 329 -6.62 -14.89 2.85
CA TRP A 329 -7.38 -13.75 3.37
C TRP A 329 -6.70 -12.42 3.05
N ALA A 330 -5.38 -12.32 3.24
CA ALA A 330 -4.59 -11.14 2.88
C ALA A 330 -4.72 -10.79 1.38
N LEU A 331 -4.65 -11.79 0.49
CA LEU A 331 -4.86 -11.61 -0.95
C LEU A 331 -6.24 -10.99 -1.26
N ARG A 332 -7.28 -11.38 -0.52
CA ARG A 332 -8.64 -10.83 -0.65
C ARG A 332 -8.80 -9.42 -0.08
N GLY A 333 -7.76 -8.87 0.55
CA GLY A 333 -7.73 -7.50 1.05
C GLY A 333 -7.95 -7.34 2.55
N TYR A 334 -8.18 -8.43 3.29
CA TYR A 334 -8.31 -8.36 4.75
C TYR A 334 -6.96 -7.96 5.38
N ARG A 335 -7.00 -7.08 6.37
CA ARG A 335 -5.83 -6.58 7.10
C ARG A 335 -5.93 -6.79 8.59
N HIS A 336 -7.15 -6.86 9.13
CA HIS A 336 -7.41 -6.99 10.56
C HIS A 336 -8.50 -8.02 10.84
N LEU A 337 -8.16 -9.11 11.55
CA LEU A 337 -9.07 -10.22 11.80
C LEU A 337 -9.19 -10.51 13.28
N SER A 338 -10.37 -10.91 13.72
CA SER A 338 -10.58 -11.41 15.09
C SER A 338 -10.69 -12.92 15.13
N VAL A 339 -10.35 -13.49 16.27
CA VAL A 339 -10.73 -14.87 16.64
C VAL A 339 -11.33 -14.87 18.05
N PRO A 340 -12.33 -15.72 18.34
CA PRO A 340 -12.93 -15.77 19.68
C PRO A 340 -11.90 -16.07 20.76
N GLU A 341 -12.02 -15.38 21.89
CA GLU A 341 -11.12 -15.56 23.03
C GLU A 341 -11.14 -17.01 23.52
N LYS A 342 -9.96 -17.52 23.92
CA LYS A 342 -9.79 -18.86 24.52
C LYS A 342 -10.27 -20.02 23.63
N SER A 343 -10.55 -19.77 22.36
CA SER A 343 -10.88 -20.82 21.39
C SER A 343 -9.66 -21.70 21.09
N GLU A 344 -9.91 -22.94 20.66
CA GLU A 344 -8.83 -23.83 20.19
C GLU A 344 -8.05 -23.18 19.03
N LEU A 345 -8.74 -22.41 18.18
CA LEU A 345 -8.13 -21.66 17.08
C LEU A 345 -7.19 -20.55 17.60
N ALA A 346 -7.61 -19.78 18.60
CA ALA A 346 -6.75 -18.76 19.22
C ALA A 346 -5.48 -19.38 19.82
N HIS A 347 -5.61 -20.52 20.52
CA HIS A 347 -4.45 -21.25 21.05
C HIS A 347 -3.53 -21.76 19.93
N ALA A 348 -4.09 -22.31 18.85
CA ALA A 348 -3.32 -22.81 17.71
C ALA A 348 -2.54 -21.68 17.00
N LEU A 349 -3.19 -20.53 16.75
CA LEU A 349 -2.55 -19.37 16.15
C LEU A 349 -1.46 -18.78 17.06
N SER A 350 -1.70 -18.70 18.38
CA SER A 350 -0.70 -18.25 19.35
C SER A 350 0.52 -19.17 19.38
N ALA A 351 0.32 -20.50 19.36
CA ALA A 351 1.41 -21.47 19.31
C ALA A 351 2.27 -21.36 18.03
N LEU A 352 1.69 -20.86 16.93
CA LEU A 352 2.39 -20.58 15.67
C LEU A 352 3.00 -19.17 15.62
N GLY A 353 2.81 -18.34 16.64
CA GLY A 353 3.26 -16.94 16.66
C GLY A 353 2.48 -16.03 15.71
N LEU A 354 1.24 -16.40 15.35
CA LEU A 354 0.38 -15.67 14.41
C LEU A 354 -0.58 -14.67 15.09
N ILE A 355 -0.68 -14.71 16.41
CA ILE A 355 -1.34 -13.68 17.23
C ILE A 355 -0.26 -12.88 17.94
N THR A 356 -0.31 -11.56 17.79
CA THR A 356 0.46 -10.65 18.64
C THR A 356 -0.35 -10.39 19.89
N GLY A 357 0.13 -10.89 21.04
CA GLY A 357 -0.54 -10.73 22.34
C GLY A 357 -0.39 -9.35 22.96
#